data_AF-A0A9W7LE25-F1
#
_entry.id   AF-A0A9W7LE25-F1
#
_cell.length_a   1.000
_cell.length_b   1.000
_cell.length_c   1.000
_cell.angle_alpha   90.00
_cell.angle_beta   90.00
_cell.angle_gamma   90.00
#
_symmetry.space_group_name_H-M   'P 1'
#
loop_
_entity.id
_entity.type
_entity.pdbx_description
1 polymer ?
#
loop_
_entity_poly.entity_id
_entity_poly.type
_entity_poly.pdbx_seq_one_letter_code
_entity_poly.pdbx_strand_id
1 'polypeptide(L)'
;MQFINFAILLSFLMGGASAKKQATMSCGSGVSLCGVLALETGYGPNEYATKEPAVHGLWPETDPYGTSECLEPTESTTDPTSLATCYQNGTQDASDQLSFQTHEWDKHGQCAGVKDSDDFFTQVCDMASAPLAVMTKSKDAGGDLDAIANAVEDNGYEVFYVDTQYSQLYLSACAGPDRQWKLSKVADFAKVCGGW
;
A
#
# COMPACT_ATOMS: atom_id res chain seq x y z
N MET A 1 -33.69 20.66 -50.82
CA MET A 1 -32.27 20.79 -50.42
C MET A 1 -32.26 21.71 -49.20
N GLN A 2 -32.18 21.14 -47.99
CA GLN A 2 -30.95 21.00 -47.18
C GLN A 2 -30.55 22.39 -46.63
N PHE A 3 -30.41 22.68 -45.32
CA PHE A 3 -29.80 21.91 -44.23
C PHE A 3 -30.40 22.30 -42.86
N ILE A 4 -30.52 21.32 -41.96
CA ILE A 4 -30.73 21.51 -40.52
C ILE A 4 -29.34 21.67 -39.90
N ASN A 5 -29.05 22.80 -39.25
CA ASN A 5 -27.81 22.99 -38.49
C ASN A 5 -28.04 22.55 -37.04
N PHE A 6 -27.50 21.39 -36.69
CA PHE A 6 -27.32 20.93 -35.32
C PHE A 6 -26.12 21.65 -34.71
N ALA A 7 -26.35 22.49 -33.70
CA ALA A 7 -25.27 22.95 -32.82
C ALA A 7 -25.32 22.09 -31.55
N ILE A 8 -24.42 21.13 -31.47
CA ILE A 8 -24.19 20.31 -30.27
C ILE A 8 -23.33 21.15 -29.32
N LEU A 9 -23.88 21.47 -28.14
CA LEU A 9 -23.09 21.91 -27.00
C LEU A 9 -22.20 20.75 -26.54
N LEU A 10 -20.88 20.91 -26.63
CA LEU A 10 -19.94 20.10 -25.86
C LEU A 10 -19.42 20.95 -24.70
N SER A 11 -20.09 20.85 -23.55
CA SER A 11 -19.55 21.32 -22.29
C SER A 11 -18.52 20.31 -21.80
N PHE A 12 -17.23 20.58 -22.05
CA PHE A 12 -16.14 19.87 -21.39
C PHE A 12 -16.17 20.26 -19.89
N LEU A 13 -16.81 19.45 -19.07
CA LEU A 13 -16.53 19.45 -17.64
C LEU A 13 -15.17 18.78 -17.47
N MET A 14 -14.12 19.60 -17.38
CA MET A 14 -12.86 19.17 -16.78
C MET A 14 -13.16 18.85 -15.33
N GLY A 15 -13.46 17.58 -15.04
CA GLY A 15 -13.43 17.03 -13.69
C GLY A 15 -11.98 17.05 -13.24
N GLY A 16 -11.54 18.17 -12.67
CA GLY A 16 -10.25 18.23 -11.99
C GLY A 16 -10.27 17.23 -10.85
N ALA A 17 -9.32 16.29 -10.87
CA ALA A 17 -9.02 15.46 -9.71
C ALA A 17 -8.66 16.40 -8.57
N SER A 18 -9.59 16.59 -7.63
CA SER A 18 -9.30 17.32 -6.40
C SER A 18 -8.34 16.45 -5.61
N ALA A 19 -7.09 16.91 -5.43
CA ALA A 19 -6.15 16.30 -4.52
C ALA A 19 -6.80 16.24 -3.13
N LYS A 20 -7.29 15.05 -2.74
CA LYS A 20 -7.80 14.83 -1.40
C LYS A 20 -6.60 14.93 -0.47
N LYS A 21 -6.67 15.81 0.52
CA LYS A 21 -5.75 15.79 1.68
C LYS A 21 -5.68 14.34 2.18
N GLN A 22 -4.47 13.81 2.37
CA GLN A 22 -4.28 12.45 2.90
C GLN A 22 -5.16 12.29 4.13
N ALA A 23 -6.13 11.38 4.05
CA ALA A 23 -7.05 11.12 5.14
C ALA A 23 -6.27 10.36 6.21
N THR A 24 -6.39 10.78 7.47
CA THR A 24 -5.87 9.98 8.57
C THR A 24 -6.66 8.68 8.67
N MET A 25 -6.00 7.53 8.83
CA MET A 25 -6.68 6.24 8.92
C MET A 25 -7.30 6.05 10.31
N SER A 26 -8.60 5.73 10.37
CA SER A 26 -9.24 5.29 11.62
C SER A 26 -9.43 3.78 11.60
N CYS A 27 -8.82 3.07 12.54
CA CYS A 27 -8.95 1.60 12.63
C CYS A 27 -10.38 1.15 12.95
N GLY A 28 -11.15 2.02 13.61
CA GLY A 28 -12.49 1.71 14.10
C GLY A 28 -12.48 1.00 15.46
N SER A 29 -13.68 0.79 16.00
CA SER A 29 -13.85 0.23 17.34
C SER A 29 -13.39 -1.24 17.40
N GLY A 30 -12.61 -1.58 18.43
CA GLY A 30 -12.17 -2.95 18.72
C GLY A 30 -11.05 -3.47 17.81
N VAL A 31 -10.39 -2.58 17.05
CA VAL A 31 -9.26 -2.88 16.17
C VAL A 31 -8.05 -2.08 16.67
N SER A 32 -7.03 -2.77 17.19
CA SER A 32 -5.80 -2.10 17.66
C SER A 32 -4.82 -1.79 16.54
N LEU A 33 -4.75 -2.63 15.49
CA LEU A 33 -3.79 -2.49 14.40
C LEU A 33 -4.49 -2.26 13.06
N CYS A 34 -4.23 -1.10 12.46
CA CYS A 34 -4.52 -0.81 11.06
C CYS A 34 -3.37 -0.03 10.41
N GLY A 35 -3.35 -0.03 9.09
CA GLY A 35 -2.28 0.61 8.35
C GLY A 35 -2.46 0.51 6.85
N VAL A 36 -1.39 0.85 6.13
CA VAL A 36 -1.34 0.71 4.68
C VAL A 36 -0.22 -0.23 4.25
N LEU A 37 -0.51 -1.07 3.26
CA LEU A 37 0.52 -1.70 2.45
C LEU A 37 0.84 -0.74 1.28
N ALA A 38 2.02 -0.16 1.29
CA ALA A 38 2.50 0.75 0.26
C ALA A 38 3.20 -0.04 -0.87
N LEU A 39 2.71 0.13 -2.09
CA LEU A 39 3.20 -0.53 -3.29
C LEU A 39 3.60 0.52 -4.34
N GLU A 40 4.82 0.43 -4.85
CA GLU A 40 5.36 1.29 -5.89
C GLU A 40 4.91 0.78 -7.26
N THR A 41 4.45 1.66 -8.16
CA THR A 41 4.18 1.24 -9.55
C THR A 41 5.45 1.12 -10.39
N GLY A 42 6.55 1.70 -9.91
CA GLY A 42 7.80 1.88 -10.65
C GLY A 42 7.82 3.08 -11.60
N TYR A 43 6.78 3.93 -11.58
CA TYR A 43 6.78 5.21 -12.31
C TYR A 43 7.25 6.40 -11.46
N GLY A 44 7.61 6.17 -10.20
CA GLY A 44 8.10 7.22 -9.32
C GLY A 44 9.47 7.75 -9.74
N PRO A 45 9.92 8.87 -9.16
CA PRO A 45 11.25 9.40 -9.42
C PRO A 45 12.35 8.60 -8.69
N ASN A 46 13.59 8.70 -9.17
CA ASN A 46 14.80 8.22 -8.46
C ASN A 46 14.70 6.75 -7.99
N GLU A 47 14.83 6.49 -6.68
CA GLU A 47 14.74 5.15 -6.08
C GLU A 47 13.39 4.45 -6.29
N TYR A 48 12.31 5.19 -6.55
CA TYR A 48 10.97 4.69 -6.87
C TYR A 48 10.81 4.31 -8.36
N ALA A 49 11.83 4.55 -9.19
CA ALA A 49 11.82 4.23 -10.62
C ALA A 49 12.27 2.78 -10.84
N THR A 50 11.34 1.84 -10.75
CA THR A 50 11.59 0.41 -10.91
C THR A 50 10.95 -0.15 -12.18
N LYS A 51 11.56 -1.20 -12.74
CA LYS A 51 11.04 -1.84 -13.95
C LYS A 51 9.68 -2.49 -13.71
N GLU A 52 9.53 -3.18 -12.60
CA GLU A 52 8.29 -3.84 -12.18
C GLU A 52 7.74 -3.15 -10.93
N PRO A 53 6.43 -3.16 -10.69
CA PRO A 53 5.88 -2.79 -9.39
C PRO A 53 6.55 -3.55 -8.25
N ALA A 54 6.74 -2.88 -7.11
CA ALA A 54 7.49 -3.42 -5.98
C ALA A 54 6.84 -3.04 -4.63
N VAL A 55 7.22 -3.77 -3.58
CA VAL A 55 6.86 -3.39 -2.21
C VAL A 55 7.69 -2.18 -1.80
N HIS A 56 7.05 -1.18 -1.22
CA HIS A 56 7.73 -0.19 -0.39
C HIS A 56 7.72 -0.64 1.06
N GLY A 57 6.53 -0.87 1.64
CA GLY A 57 6.42 -1.17 3.06
C GLY A 57 5.02 -1.47 3.55
N LEU A 58 4.94 -1.94 4.79
CA LEU A 58 3.70 -2.01 5.57
C LEU A 58 3.82 -1.03 6.73
N TRP A 59 2.92 -0.06 6.77
CA TRP A 59 3.01 1.06 7.71
C TRP A 59 1.77 1.07 8.59
N PRO A 60 1.89 0.62 9.86
CA PRO A 60 0.88 0.90 10.86
C PRO A 60 0.63 2.41 10.93
N GLU A 61 -0.62 2.81 10.71
CA GLU A 61 -1.01 4.23 10.69
C GLU A 61 -1.20 4.72 12.13
N THR A 62 -0.09 4.82 12.86
CA THR A 62 0.00 5.37 14.22
C THR A 62 -0.06 6.90 14.19
N ASP A 63 -0.17 7.56 15.35
CA ASP A 63 -0.16 9.03 15.42
C ASP A 63 1.08 9.62 14.71
N PRO A 64 0.94 10.67 13.88
CA PRO A 64 -0.26 11.45 13.59
C PRO A 64 -1.06 10.98 12.36
N TYR A 65 -0.71 9.84 11.77
CA TYR A 65 -1.26 9.36 10.49
C TYR A 65 -2.57 8.60 10.65
N GLY A 66 -2.80 7.99 11.81
CA GLY A 66 -4.07 7.32 12.09
C GLY A 66 -4.24 6.98 13.56
N THR A 67 -5.17 6.05 13.82
CA THR A 67 -5.50 5.60 15.18
C THR A 67 -4.96 4.21 15.50
N SER A 68 -3.99 3.71 14.74
CA SER A 68 -3.34 2.43 15.02
C SER A 68 -2.52 2.54 16.30
N GLU A 69 -2.60 1.52 17.15
CA GLU A 69 -1.69 1.38 18.28
C GLU A 69 -0.30 0.97 17.78
N CYS A 70 0.75 1.41 18.49
CA CYS A 70 2.07 0.82 18.30
C CYS A 70 2.20 -0.39 19.23
N LEU A 71 2.04 -1.59 18.67
CA LEU A 71 2.26 -2.83 19.42
C LEU A 71 3.66 -3.37 19.11
N GLU A 72 4.47 -3.52 20.16
CA GLU A 72 5.83 -4.06 20.04
C GLU A 72 5.84 -5.54 19.58
N PRO A 73 6.95 -5.99 18.96
CA PRO A 73 7.12 -7.39 18.61
C PRO A 73 7.06 -8.30 19.83
N THR A 74 6.42 -9.47 19.71
CA THR A 74 6.24 -10.36 20.87
C THR A 74 7.46 -11.20 21.22
N GLU A 75 8.39 -11.39 20.28
CA GLU A 75 9.54 -12.28 20.45
C GLU A 75 10.88 -11.54 20.34
N SER A 76 11.09 -10.69 19.33
CA SER A 76 12.37 -9.99 19.13
C SER A 76 12.22 -8.67 18.39
N THR A 77 13.03 -7.68 18.77
CA THR A 77 13.19 -6.40 18.06
C THR A 77 14.41 -6.38 17.14
N THR A 78 15.11 -7.51 16.98
CA THR A 78 16.38 -7.56 16.24
C THR A 78 16.18 -7.30 14.75
N ASP A 79 17.08 -6.50 14.17
CA ASP A 79 17.08 -6.15 12.75
C ASP A 79 17.12 -7.39 11.84
N PRO A 80 16.51 -7.31 10.64
CA PRO A 80 16.63 -8.37 9.64
C PRO A 80 18.10 -8.56 9.25
N THR A 81 18.50 -9.83 9.08
CA THR A 81 19.86 -10.18 8.61
C THR A 81 19.85 -10.77 7.20
N SER A 82 18.68 -10.91 6.60
CA SER A 82 18.49 -11.46 5.27
C SER A 82 17.43 -10.68 4.49
N LEU A 83 17.61 -10.64 3.17
CA LEU A 83 16.68 -9.95 2.28
C LEU A 83 15.41 -10.77 2.06
N ALA A 84 14.27 -10.15 2.34
CA ALA A 84 12.98 -10.65 1.91
C ALA A 84 12.88 -10.55 0.38
N THR A 85 12.40 -11.62 -0.25
CA THR A 85 12.40 -11.71 -1.72
C THR A 85 11.52 -10.67 -2.39
N CYS A 86 10.43 -10.24 -1.77
CA CYS A 86 9.54 -9.21 -2.34
C CYS A 86 10.11 -7.79 -2.31
N TYR A 87 11.17 -7.54 -1.55
CA TYR A 87 11.91 -6.27 -1.50
C TYR A 87 13.02 -6.19 -2.55
N GLN A 88 13.30 -7.30 -3.24
CA GLN A 88 14.31 -7.34 -4.28
C GLN A 88 13.76 -6.67 -5.55
N ASN A 89 14.10 -5.40 -5.76
CA ASN A 89 13.69 -4.63 -6.94
C ASN A 89 14.62 -4.80 -8.15
N GLY A 90 15.74 -5.53 -7.99
CA GLY A 90 16.70 -5.86 -9.05
C GLY A 90 17.53 -4.68 -9.58
N THR A 91 17.34 -3.47 -9.04
CA THR A 91 18.04 -2.24 -9.46
C THR A 91 19.07 -1.78 -8.44
N GLN A 92 18.93 -2.21 -7.18
CA GLN A 92 19.83 -1.89 -6.08
C GLN A 92 20.69 -3.10 -5.69
N ASP A 93 21.85 -2.85 -5.07
CA ASP A 93 22.66 -3.93 -4.54
C ASP A 93 22.07 -4.49 -3.23
N ALA A 94 22.57 -5.66 -2.80
CA ALA A 94 22.02 -6.36 -1.65
C ALA A 94 22.20 -5.60 -0.32
N SER A 95 23.25 -4.77 -0.18
CA SER A 95 23.47 -3.97 1.03
C SER A 95 22.51 -2.80 1.12
N ASP A 96 22.22 -2.13 0.00
CA ASP A 96 21.25 -1.05 -0.05
C ASP A 96 19.85 -1.57 0.23
N GLN A 97 19.48 -2.71 -0.37
CA GLN A 97 18.19 -3.35 -0.08
C GLN A 97 18.06 -3.78 1.39
N LEU A 98 19.14 -4.26 2.01
CA LEU A 98 19.07 -4.68 3.41
C LEU A 98 18.95 -3.45 4.31
N SER A 99 19.65 -2.37 3.97
CA SER A 99 19.53 -1.09 4.68
C SER A 99 18.12 -0.52 4.59
N PHE A 100 17.48 -0.63 3.43
CA PHE A 100 16.08 -0.25 3.25
C PHE A 100 15.13 -1.16 4.06
N GLN A 101 15.34 -2.48 4.02
CA GLN A 101 14.55 -3.40 4.82
C GLN A 101 14.70 -3.14 6.34
N THR A 102 15.91 -2.82 6.81
CA THR A 102 16.14 -2.37 8.20
C THR A 102 15.39 -1.06 8.50
N HIS A 103 15.35 -0.11 7.56
CA HIS A 103 14.55 1.11 7.72
C HIS A 103 13.06 0.80 7.93
N GLU A 104 12.49 -0.07 7.08
CA GLU A 104 11.08 -0.47 7.20
C GLU A 104 10.79 -1.17 8.55
N TRP A 105 11.72 -2.01 9.01
CA TRP A 105 11.61 -2.63 10.33
C TRP A 105 11.61 -1.61 11.46
N ASP A 106 12.63 -0.74 11.50
CA ASP A 106 12.84 0.23 12.58
C ASP A 106 11.74 1.29 12.64
N LYS A 107 11.20 1.69 11.49
CA LYS A 107 10.19 2.74 11.41
C LYS A 107 8.77 2.22 11.56
N HIS A 108 8.51 1.00 11.09
CA HIS A 108 7.14 0.52 10.94
C HIS A 108 6.93 -0.85 11.56
N GLY A 109 7.81 -1.81 11.27
CA GLY A 109 7.68 -3.19 11.73
C GLY A 109 7.68 -3.36 13.25
N GLN A 110 8.46 -2.56 13.98
CA GLN A 110 8.48 -2.58 15.44
C GLN A 110 7.18 -2.06 16.10
N CYS A 111 6.26 -1.47 15.35
CA CYS A 111 4.91 -1.11 15.81
C CYS A 111 3.82 -2.01 15.24
N ALA A 112 4.17 -3.02 14.44
CA ALA A 112 3.20 -3.81 13.68
C ALA A 112 2.60 -5.00 14.48
N GLY A 113 2.98 -5.17 15.75
CA GLY A 113 2.49 -6.23 16.62
C GLY A 113 2.79 -7.65 16.13
N VAL A 114 3.79 -7.82 15.27
CA VAL A 114 4.26 -9.12 14.77
C VAL A 114 5.12 -9.85 15.81
N LYS A 115 5.68 -11.02 15.48
CA LYS A 115 6.62 -11.72 16.37
C LYS A 115 8.01 -11.11 16.37
N ASP A 116 8.57 -10.90 15.18
CA ASP A 116 9.91 -10.44 14.90
C ASP A 116 10.00 -9.92 13.45
N SER A 117 11.21 -9.55 13.00
CA SER A 117 11.45 -9.02 11.65
C SER A 117 11.14 -10.04 10.56
N ASP A 118 11.45 -11.32 10.75
CA ASP A 118 11.17 -12.37 9.76
C ASP A 118 9.64 -12.56 9.56
N ASP A 119 8.86 -12.57 10.64
CA ASP A 119 7.40 -12.62 10.59
C ASP A 119 6.81 -11.39 9.89
N PHE A 120 7.32 -10.19 10.20
CA PHE A 120 6.90 -8.96 9.53
C PHE A 120 7.09 -9.04 8.01
N PHE A 121 8.30 -9.33 7.55
CA PHE A 121 8.56 -9.34 6.11
C PHE A 121 7.85 -10.50 5.38
N THR A 122 7.64 -11.63 6.05
CA THR A 122 6.83 -12.73 5.50
C THR A 122 5.39 -12.25 5.24
N GLN A 123 4.74 -11.64 6.24
CA GLN A 123 3.38 -11.15 6.11
C GLN A 123 3.26 -10.03 5.06
N VAL A 124 4.25 -9.13 4.97
CA VAL A 124 4.31 -8.10 3.91
C VAL A 124 4.34 -8.73 2.53
N CYS A 125 5.24 -9.69 2.30
CA CYS A 125 5.35 -10.36 1.01
C CYS A 125 4.08 -11.15 0.65
N ASP A 126 3.46 -11.82 1.61
CA ASP A 126 2.23 -12.58 1.41
C ASP A 126 1.06 -11.67 1.01
N MET A 127 0.89 -10.52 1.67
CA MET A 127 -0.14 -9.54 1.30
C MET A 127 0.14 -8.88 -0.05
N ALA A 128 1.40 -8.60 -0.36
CA ALA A 128 1.78 -7.87 -1.57
C ALA A 128 1.69 -8.71 -2.86
N SER A 129 1.86 -10.03 -2.77
CA SER A 129 1.99 -10.89 -3.95
C SER A 129 0.85 -10.73 -4.96
N ALA A 130 -0.40 -10.80 -4.51
CA ALA A 130 -1.56 -10.74 -5.41
C ALA A 130 -1.83 -9.32 -5.96
N PRO A 131 -1.81 -8.23 -5.17
CA PRO A 131 -1.90 -6.88 -5.70
C PRO A 131 -0.79 -6.52 -6.68
N LEU A 132 0.47 -6.91 -6.40
CA LEU A 132 1.58 -6.66 -7.32
C LEU A 132 1.37 -7.34 -8.68
N ALA A 133 0.84 -8.57 -8.71
CA ALA A 133 0.50 -9.23 -9.96
C ALA A 133 -0.56 -8.47 -10.78
N VAL A 134 -1.54 -7.85 -10.10
CA VAL A 134 -2.54 -6.99 -10.74
C VAL A 134 -1.89 -5.71 -11.29
N MET A 135 -1.01 -5.08 -10.50
CA MET A 135 -0.30 -3.87 -10.90
C MET A 135 0.60 -4.14 -12.11
N THR A 136 1.38 -5.23 -12.11
CA THR A 136 2.23 -5.64 -13.24
C THR A 136 1.40 -5.81 -14.50
N LYS A 137 0.28 -6.54 -14.43
CA LYS A 137 -0.60 -6.75 -15.59
C LYS A 137 -1.15 -5.44 -16.15
N SER A 138 -1.55 -4.50 -15.30
CA SER A 138 -2.05 -3.19 -15.73
C SER A 138 -0.92 -2.35 -16.36
N LYS A 139 0.27 -2.33 -15.75
CA LYS A 139 1.48 -1.67 -16.26
C LYS A 139 1.90 -2.21 -17.63
N ASP A 140 1.96 -3.53 -17.79
CA ASP A 140 2.30 -4.22 -19.05
C ASP A 140 1.32 -3.91 -20.18
N ALA A 141 0.06 -3.64 -19.84
CA ALA A 141 -0.96 -3.18 -20.78
C ALA A 141 -0.83 -1.69 -21.16
N GLY A 142 0.17 -0.99 -20.62
CA GLY A 142 0.38 0.45 -20.81
C GLY A 142 -0.47 1.33 -19.90
N GLY A 143 -1.00 0.78 -18.81
CA GLY A 143 -1.76 1.54 -17.82
C GLY A 143 -0.89 2.56 -17.07
N ASP A 144 -1.42 3.76 -16.88
CA ASP A 144 -0.84 4.78 -16.01
C ASP A 144 -1.23 4.55 -14.54
N LEU A 145 -0.83 5.46 -13.64
CA LEU A 145 -1.11 5.34 -12.20
C LEU A 145 -2.60 5.15 -11.89
N ASP A 146 -3.48 5.90 -12.57
CA ASP A 146 -4.93 5.80 -12.37
C ASP A 146 -5.47 4.46 -12.89
N ALA A 147 -5.00 4.00 -14.06
CA ALA A 147 -5.38 2.68 -14.58
C ALA A 147 -4.91 1.53 -13.69
N ILE A 148 -3.73 1.65 -13.08
CA ILE A 148 -3.20 0.68 -12.11
C ILE A 148 -4.05 0.70 -10.84
N ALA A 149 -4.37 1.88 -10.28
CA ALA A 149 -5.22 2.01 -9.10
C ALA A 149 -6.60 1.38 -9.32
N ASN A 150 -7.26 1.72 -10.43
CA ASN A 150 -8.57 1.16 -10.79
C ASN A 150 -8.51 -0.36 -10.95
N ALA A 151 -7.46 -0.90 -11.58
CA ALA A 151 -7.29 -2.35 -11.72
C ALA A 151 -7.16 -3.05 -10.36
N VAL A 152 -6.46 -2.43 -9.39
CA VAL A 152 -6.33 -2.95 -8.03
C VAL A 152 -7.68 -2.93 -7.29
N GLU A 153 -8.44 -1.83 -7.39
CA GLU A 153 -9.79 -1.73 -6.82
C GLU A 153 -10.77 -2.73 -7.43
N ASP A 154 -10.75 -2.91 -8.76
CA ASP A 154 -11.57 -3.88 -9.48
C ASP A 154 -11.28 -5.34 -9.08
N ASN A 155 -10.07 -5.60 -8.54
CA ASN A 155 -9.69 -6.90 -7.98
C ASN A 155 -9.99 -7.03 -6.48
N GLY A 156 -10.69 -6.06 -5.89
CA GLY A 156 -11.25 -6.14 -4.54
C GLY A 156 -10.36 -5.59 -3.44
N TYR A 157 -9.21 -4.99 -3.76
CA TYR A 157 -8.33 -4.34 -2.79
C TYR A 157 -8.67 -2.85 -2.69
N GLU A 158 -8.98 -2.36 -1.50
CA GLU A 158 -9.24 -0.92 -1.32
C GLU A 158 -7.94 -0.12 -1.42
N VAL A 159 -7.92 0.83 -2.36
CA VAL A 159 -6.86 1.82 -2.47
C VAL A 159 -7.23 2.98 -1.55
N PHE A 160 -6.66 2.98 -0.34
CA PHE A 160 -6.90 4.01 0.67
C PHE A 160 -6.39 5.39 0.20
N TYR A 161 -5.23 5.41 -0.45
CA TYR A 161 -4.63 6.61 -0.99
C TYR A 161 -3.78 6.30 -2.23
N VAL A 162 -3.77 7.25 -3.17
CA VAL A 162 -2.90 7.24 -4.35
C VAL A 162 -1.86 8.34 -4.16
N ASP A 163 -0.61 7.96 -4.02
CA ASP A 163 0.50 8.89 -3.89
C ASP A 163 1.02 9.27 -5.29
N THR A 164 0.59 10.42 -5.78
CA THR A 164 1.02 10.94 -7.09
C THR A 164 2.44 11.48 -7.09
N GLN A 165 3.05 11.74 -5.92
CA GLN A 165 4.39 12.29 -5.83
C GLN A 165 5.45 11.22 -6.14
N TYR A 166 5.29 10.03 -5.57
CA TYR A 166 6.19 8.90 -5.79
C TYR A 166 5.56 7.76 -6.60
N SER A 167 4.35 7.97 -7.11
CA SER A 167 3.60 6.99 -7.91
C SER A 167 3.41 5.65 -7.20
N GLN A 168 2.72 5.70 -6.06
CA GLN A 168 2.45 4.54 -5.20
C GLN A 168 0.96 4.37 -4.94
N LEU A 169 0.57 3.15 -4.60
CA LEU A 169 -0.75 2.82 -4.08
C LEU A 169 -0.62 2.39 -2.62
N TYR A 170 -1.46 2.97 -1.76
CA TYR A 170 -1.55 2.59 -0.35
C TYR A 170 -2.83 1.78 -0.15
N LEU A 171 -2.68 0.48 0.07
CA LEU A 171 -3.80 -0.44 0.25
C LEU A 171 -4.13 -0.57 1.73
N SER A 172 -5.41 -0.45 2.09
CA SER A 172 -5.83 -0.55 3.49
C SER A 172 -5.60 -1.97 4.04
N ALA A 173 -5.01 -2.04 5.23
CA ALA A 173 -4.69 -3.28 5.92
C ALA A 173 -5.01 -3.20 7.42
N CYS A 174 -5.27 -4.34 8.04
CA CYS A 174 -5.44 -4.46 9.48
C CYS A 174 -4.90 -5.79 10.01
N ALA A 175 -4.66 -5.87 11.32
CA ALA A 175 -4.33 -7.12 12.00
C ALA A 175 -5.26 -7.36 13.20
N GLY A 176 -5.71 -8.61 13.34
CA GLY A 176 -6.51 -9.05 14.49
C GLY A 176 -5.64 -9.49 15.66
N PRO A 177 -6.25 -9.96 16.78
CA PRO A 177 -5.53 -10.50 17.94
C PRO A 177 -4.62 -11.69 17.62
N ASP A 178 -4.83 -12.32 16.46
CA ASP A 178 -3.95 -13.35 15.88
C ASP A 178 -2.62 -12.80 15.35
N ARG A 179 -2.46 -11.46 15.34
CA ARG A 179 -1.28 -10.72 14.86
C ARG A 179 -0.95 -11.00 13.39
N GLN A 180 -1.99 -11.33 12.61
CA GLN A 180 -1.89 -11.59 11.18
C GLN A 180 -2.49 -10.42 10.39
N TRP A 181 -1.63 -9.73 9.64
CA TRP A 181 -2.00 -8.64 8.76
C TRP A 181 -2.73 -9.14 7.52
N LYS A 182 -3.81 -8.42 7.17
CA LYS A 182 -4.72 -8.74 6.06
C LYS A 182 -5.09 -7.46 5.32
N LEU A 183 -5.15 -7.52 4.00
CA LEU A 183 -5.77 -6.48 3.20
C LEU A 183 -7.29 -6.53 3.38
N SER A 184 -7.88 -5.39 3.71
CA SER A 184 -9.34 -5.27 3.89
C SER A 184 -9.76 -3.82 3.75
N LYS A 185 -11.02 -3.57 3.44
CA LYS A 185 -11.56 -2.21 3.42
C LYS A 185 -11.61 -1.67 4.84
N VAL A 186 -11.34 -0.38 5.04
CA VAL A 186 -11.43 0.29 6.34
C VAL A 186 -12.81 0.06 6.97
N ALA A 187 -13.87 0.07 6.16
CA ALA A 187 -15.24 -0.19 6.61
C ALA A 187 -15.45 -1.61 7.20
N ASP A 188 -14.60 -2.56 6.85
CA ASP A 188 -14.68 -3.96 7.27
C ASP A 188 -13.69 -4.32 8.39
N PHE A 189 -12.80 -3.40 8.81
CA PHE A 189 -11.77 -3.67 9.82
C PHE A 189 -12.32 -4.26 11.12
N ALA A 190 -13.39 -3.68 11.69
CA ALA A 190 -13.99 -4.19 12.93
C ALA A 190 -14.52 -5.63 12.79
N LYS A 191 -14.90 -6.06 11.59
CA LYS A 191 -15.35 -7.41 11.30
C LYS A 191 -14.18 -8.38 11.06
N VAL A 192 -13.14 -7.92 10.38
CA VAL A 192 -12.01 -8.76 9.93
C VAL A 192 -10.91 -8.88 10.99
N CYS A 193 -10.64 -7.80 11.69
CA CYS A 193 -9.52 -7.61 12.61
C CYS A 193 -9.96 -7.18 14.01
N GLY A 194 -11.27 -7.14 14.26
CA GLY A 194 -11.80 -6.78 15.58
C GLY A 194 -11.57 -7.87 16.64
N GLY A 195 -11.81 -7.50 17.89
CA GLY A 195 -11.77 -8.42 19.04
C GLY A 195 -10.48 -8.35 19.85
N TRP A 196 -9.72 -7.27 19.69
CA TRP A 196 -8.62 -6.89 20.59
C TRP A 196 -9.12 -6.58 22.00
#